data_AF-A0A0R3R9N8-F1
#
_entry.id   AF-A0A0R3R9N8-F1
#
_cell.length_a   1.000
_cell.length_b   1.000
_cell.length_c   1.000
_cell.angle_alpha   90.00
_cell.angle_beta   90.00
_cell.angle_gamma   90.00
#
_symmetry.space_group_name_H-M   'P 1'
#
loop_
_entity.id
_entity.type
_entity.pdbx_description
1 polymer ?
#
loop_
_entity_poly.entity_id
_entity_poly.type
_entity_poly.pdbx_seq_one_letter_code
_entity_poly.pdbx_strand_id
1 'polypeptide(L)'
;DGIKIDNNLPIILKYINEYCPLNEIKCTISKYRTIDGTCNNIIHSNWGAIGMPMQRIIEPFYANGIDELRTSIIDNSELPNVLHLSNLFFMMNHSTALNINMLNALWAHFIYTDLVHTSSLQLLTDEVEILLPCCGTKFKQHSECKPIMVPKNDPNYSNLPDCLSYTRTAPAPHPNCKLGSREQANQVTSFLDASIIYGTTIQQARAIRTFKNGKYYIF
;
A
#
# COMPACT_ATOMS: atom_id res chain seq x y z
N ASP A 1 -5.00 10.70 41.47
CA ASP A 1 -3.75 10.22 40.87
C ASP A 1 -3.54 10.84 39.51
N GLY A 2 -2.59 11.78 39.43
CA GLY A 2 -2.34 12.59 38.24
C GLY A 2 -1.84 11.75 37.08
N ILE A 3 -2.50 11.89 35.94
CA ILE A 3 -1.98 11.44 34.64
C ILE A 3 -0.64 12.14 34.47
N LYS A 4 0.46 11.40 34.59
CA LYS A 4 1.77 11.84 34.14
C LYS A 4 1.64 12.09 32.64
N ILE A 5 1.45 13.35 32.24
CA ILE A 5 1.54 13.75 30.85
C ILE A 5 2.99 13.50 30.47
N ASP A 6 3.17 12.43 29.70
CA ASP A 6 4.48 11.94 29.28
C ASP A 6 5.20 13.06 28.48
N ASN A 7 6.48 13.30 28.77
CA ASN A 7 7.32 14.34 28.14
C ASN A 7 7.55 14.14 26.62
N ASN A 8 6.83 13.20 26.00
CA ASN A 8 6.92 12.81 24.61
C ASN A 8 5.98 13.61 23.68
N LEU A 9 5.09 14.44 24.22
CA LEU A 9 4.16 15.24 23.40
C LEU A 9 4.85 16.08 22.30
N PRO A 10 5.99 16.75 22.53
CA PRO A 10 6.70 17.48 21.48
C PRO A 10 7.22 16.58 20.36
N ILE A 11 7.65 15.36 20.70
CA ILE A 11 8.16 14.36 19.76
C ILE A 11 7.01 13.81 18.92
N ILE A 12 5.90 13.47 19.55
CA ILE A 12 4.68 12.99 18.87
C ILE A 12 4.15 14.05 17.90
N LEU A 13 4.09 15.32 18.33
CA LEU A 13 3.65 16.42 17.47
C LEU A 13 4.59 16.63 16.28
N LYS A 14 5.91 16.44 16.47
CA LYS A 14 6.87 16.48 15.36
C LYS A 14 6.57 15.38 14.33
N TYR A 15 6.37 14.13 14.77
CA TYR A 15 6.05 13.02 13.88
C TYR A 15 4.69 13.16 13.20
N ILE A 16 3.68 13.67 13.91
CA ILE A 16 2.38 13.97 13.30
C ILE A 16 2.56 15.01 12.21
N ASN A 17 3.25 16.12 12.47
CA ASN A 17 3.49 17.14 11.45
C ASN A 17 4.31 16.63 10.26
N GLU A 18 5.21 15.67 10.47
CA GLU A 18 6.05 15.08 9.43
C GLU A 18 5.27 14.12 8.53
N TYR A 19 4.48 13.21 9.11
CA TYR A 19 3.81 12.13 8.38
C TYR A 19 2.33 12.39 8.07
N CYS A 20 1.71 13.33 8.78
CA CYS A 20 0.31 13.70 8.63
C CYS A 20 0.15 15.21 8.94
N PRO A 21 0.61 16.10 8.04
CA PRO A 21 0.52 17.52 8.26
C PRO A 21 -0.95 17.94 8.36
N LEU A 22 -1.35 18.47 9.52
CA LEU A 22 -2.69 19.00 9.77
C LEU A 22 -2.94 20.36 9.10
N ASN A 23 -1.91 20.93 8.47
CA ASN A 23 -2.01 22.22 7.81
C ASN A 23 -2.84 22.10 6.52
N GLU A 24 -3.78 23.01 6.34
CA GLU A 24 -4.58 23.08 5.12
C GLU A 24 -3.70 23.39 3.91
N ILE A 25 -3.82 22.57 2.86
CA ILE A 25 -3.17 22.83 1.57
C ILE A 25 -3.94 23.92 0.85
N LYS A 26 -3.31 25.09 0.71
CA LYS A 26 -3.85 26.20 -0.09
C LYS A 26 -3.64 25.93 -1.58
N CYS A 27 -4.72 25.61 -2.26
CA CYS A 27 -4.69 25.37 -3.70
C CYS A 27 -4.62 26.68 -4.48
N THR A 28 -3.75 26.70 -5.50
CA THR A 28 -3.65 27.79 -6.46
C THR A 28 -4.31 27.39 -7.77
N ILE A 29 -4.84 28.36 -8.51
CA ILE A 29 -5.38 28.11 -9.84
C ILE A 29 -4.20 27.84 -10.77
N SER A 30 -4.13 26.60 -11.27
CA SER A 30 -3.14 26.14 -12.24
C SER A 30 -3.85 25.54 -13.45
N LYS A 31 -3.23 25.66 -14.63
CA LYS A 31 -3.72 25.02 -15.85
C LYS A 31 -3.50 23.49 -15.84
N TYR A 32 -2.49 23.03 -15.09
CA TYR A 32 -2.03 21.64 -15.12
C TYR A 32 -2.19 20.98 -13.74
N ARG A 33 -2.35 19.65 -13.77
CA ARG A 33 -2.39 18.80 -12.58
C ARG A 33 -1.07 18.88 -11.82
N THR A 34 -1.15 18.75 -10.51
CA THR A 34 0.00 18.46 -9.66
C THR A 34 0.45 17.02 -9.91
N ILE A 35 1.73 16.75 -9.67
CA ILE A 35 2.31 15.41 -9.88
C ILE A 35 1.84 14.41 -8.82
N ASP A 36 1.57 14.90 -7.61
CA ASP A 36 1.16 14.10 -6.45
C ASP A 36 -0.37 13.96 -6.32
N GLY A 37 -1.13 14.56 -7.24
CA GLY A 37 -2.60 14.54 -7.24
C GLY A 37 -3.27 15.54 -6.28
N THR A 38 -2.51 16.32 -5.52
CA THR A 38 -3.07 17.35 -4.63
C THR A 38 -3.82 18.44 -5.40
N CYS A 39 -4.81 19.08 -4.77
CA CYS A 39 -5.56 20.19 -5.34
C CYS A 39 -6.39 19.87 -6.60
N ASN A 40 -6.64 18.59 -6.88
CA ASN A 40 -7.65 18.19 -7.86
C ASN A 40 -9.06 18.59 -7.39
N ASN A 41 -9.36 18.36 -6.11
CA ASN A 41 -10.52 18.90 -5.42
C ASN A 41 -10.10 20.10 -4.56
N ILE A 42 -10.70 21.27 -4.81
CA ILE A 42 -10.30 22.54 -4.17
C ILE A 42 -10.79 22.64 -2.71
N ILE A 43 -11.86 21.92 -2.36
CA ILE A 43 -12.42 21.87 -1.01
C ILE A 43 -11.67 20.83 -0.18
N HIS A 44 -11.32 19.70 -0.79
CA HIS A 44 -10.61 18.59 -0.18
C HIS A 44 -9.32 18.31 -0.94
N SER A 45 -8.31 19.15 -0.73
CA SER A 45 -7.05 19.17 -1.48
C SER A 45 -6.29 17.85 -1.54
N ASN A 46 -6.52 16.95 -0.59
CA ASN A 46 -5.86 15.65 -0.49
C ASN A 46 -6.64 14.50 -1.15
N TRP A 47 -7.87 14.69 -1.60
CA TRP A 47 -8.64 13.58 -2.17
C TRP A 47 -7.99 13.06 -3.44
N GLY A 48 -7.65 11.77 -3.43
CA GLY A 48 -7.00 11.09 -4.55
C GLY A 48 -5.51 11.39 -4.72
N ALA A 49 -4.90 12.14 -3.81
CA ALA A 49 -3.46 12.36 -3.79
C ALA A 49 -2.70 11.09 -3.39
N ILE A 50 -1.42 11.01 -3.76
CA ILE A 50 -0.50 9.94 -3.35
C ILE A 50 -0.41 9.86 -1.82
N GLY A 51 -0.28 8.64 -1.29
CA GLY A 51 -0.12 8.34 0.13
C GLY A 51 -1.41 8.37 0.94
N MET A 52 -2.52 8.77 0.32
CA MET A 52 -3.82 8.86 0.97
C MET A 52 -4.46 7.47 1.13
N PRO A 53 -5.33 7.29 2.14
CA PRO A 53 -6.00 6.04 2.37
C PRO A 53 -6.95 5.71 1.21
N MET A 54 -7.02 4.43 0.84
CA MET A 54 -8.03 3.95 -0.10
C MET A 54 -9.44 4.18 0.45
N GLN A 55 -10.39 4.51 -0.43
CA GLN A 55 -11.78 4.70 -0.01
C GLN A 55 -12.39 3.38 0.47
N ARG A 56 -12.97 3.39 1.67
CA ARG A 56 -13.75 2.28 2.19
C ARG A 56 -15.21 2.39 1.75
N ILE A 57 -15.72 1.33 1.12
CA ILE A 57 -17.15 1.15 0.83
C ILE A 57 -17.85 0.51 2.04
N ILE A 58 -17.13 -0.32 2.78
CA ILE A 58 -17.56 -0.99 4.01
C ILE A 58 -16.52 -0.78 5.10
N GLU A 59 -16.97 -0.79 6.35
CA GLU A 59 -16.10 -0.68 7.52
C GLU A 59 -15.07 -1.83 7.56
N PRO A 60 -13.83 -1.57 8.01
CA PRO A 60 -12.81 -2.59 8.11
C PRO A 60 -13.15 -3.59 9.22
N PHE A 61 -12.72 -4.83 9.02
CA PHE A 61 -12.94 -5.90 9.99
C PHE A 61 -11.62 -6.54 10.41
N TYR A 62 -11.04 -5.99 11.48
CA TYR A 62 -9.86 -6.49 12.17
C TYR A 62 -10.27 -7.17 13.48
N ALA A 63 -9.52 -8.18 13.93
CA ALA A 63 -9.89 -8.94 15.13
C ALA A 63 -9.92 -8.08 16.41
N ASN A 64 -9.02 -7.10 16.52
CA ASN A 64 -9.00 -6.10 17.59
C ASN A 64 -9.70 -4.79 17.21
N GLY A 65 -10.36 -4.72 16.05
CA GLY A 65 -10.96 -3.51 15.50
C GLY A 65 -9.97 -2.44 15.01
N ILE A 66 -8.66 -2.69 15.14
CA ILE A 66 -7.62 -1.71 14.80
C ILE A 66 -6.79 -2.21 13.63
N ASP A 67 -6.05 -3.29 13.81
CA ASP A 67 -5.04 -3.73 12.84
C ASP A 67 -4.71 -5.23 12.90
N GLU A 68 -5.23 -6.01 13.84
CA GLU A 68 -4.93 -7.43 13.91
C GLU A 68 -5.64 -8.23 12.81
N LEU A 69 -4.97 -9.26 12.30
CA LEU A 69 -5.55 -10.12 11.27
C LEU A 69 -6.89 -10.68 11.75
N ARG A 70 -7.86 -10.74 10.83
CA ARG A 70 -9.20 -11.25 11.12
C ARG A 70 -9.12 -12.69 11.67
N THR A 71 -9.93 -12.96 12.68
CA THR A 71 -10.20 -14.30 13.23
C THR A 71 -11.61 -14.77 12.86
N SER A 72 -11.93 -16.03 13.15
CA SER A 72 -13.27 -16.58 12.98
C SER A 72 -14.27 -15.92 13.92
N ILE A 73 -15.46 -15.57 13.40
CA ILE A 73 -16.54 -14.97 14.21
C ILE A 73 -17.31 -16.00 15.06
N ILE A 74 -17.08 -17.29 14.82
CA ILE A 74 -17.81 -18.39 15.47
C ILE A 74 -17.10 -18.78 16.78
N ASP A 75 -15.77 -18.93 16.71
CA ASP A 75 -14.95 -19.53 17.76
C ASP A 75 -13.66 -18.72 18.05
N ASN A 76 -13.47 -17.57 17.42
CA ASN A 76 -12.28 -16.71 17.55
C ASN A 76 -10.95 -17.39 17.16
N SER A 77 -11.00 -18.51 16.44
CA SER A 77 -9.80 -19.21 15.95
C SER A 77 -9.14 -18.50 14.78
N GLU A 78 -7.87 -18.87 14.51
CA GLU A 78 -7.14 -18.40 13.33
C GLU A 78 -7.81 -18.90 12.04
N LEU A 79 -7.85 -18.05 11.03
CA LEU A 79 -8.38 -18.42 9.72
C LEU A 79 -7.46 -19.43 9.01
N PRO A 80 -7.99 -20.27 8.12
CA PRO A 80 -7.18 -21.24 7.38
C PRO A 80 -6.00 -20.59 6.66
N ASN A 81 -4.88 -21.30 6.63
CA ASN A 81 -3.69 -20.87 5.93
C ASN A 81 -4.00 -20.61 4.44
N VAL A 82 -3.54 -19.47 3.90
CA VAL A 82 -3.82 -19.06 2.52
C VAL A 82 -3.25 -20.02 1.47
N LEU A 83 -2.15 -20.74 1.75
CA LEU A 83 -1.63 -21.78 0.85
C LEU A 83 -2.56 -22.99 0.78
N HIS A 84 -3.16 -23.37 1.91
CA HIS A 84 -4.16 -24.43 1.91
C HIS A 84 -5.35 -24.05 1.03
N LEU A 85 -5.86 -22.82 1.17
CA LEU A 85 -6.93 -22.31 0.31
C LEU A 85 -6.50 -22.23 -1.17
N SER A 86 -5.26 -21.78 -1.44
CA SER A 86 -4.70 -21.72 -2.80
C SER A 86 -4.71 -23.10 -3.47
N ASN A 87 -4.21 -24.11 -2.78
CA ASN A 87 -4.16 -25.49 -3.29
C ASN A 87 -5.55 -26.11 -3.46
N LEU A 88 -6.54 -25.68 -2.67
CA LEU A 88 -7.92 -26.16 -2.80
C LEU A 88 -8.67 -25.51 -3.98
N PHE A 89 -8.51 -24.20 -4.19
CA PHE A 89 -9.38 -23.46 -5.12
C PHE A 89 -8.73 -23.05 -6.43
N PHE A 90 -7.39 -22.88 -6.48
CA PHE A 90 -6.69 -22.28 -7.62
C PHE A 90 -5.91 -23.30 -8.48
N MET A 91 -6.29 -24.59 -8.40
CA MET A 91 -5.78 -25.63 -9.31
C MET A 91 -6.48 -25.51 -10.67
N MET A 92 -6.03 -24.59 -11.53
CA MET A 92 -6.58 -24.46 -12.88
C MET A 92 -5.96 -25.47 -13.85
N ASN A 93 -6.79 -26.38 -14.35
CA ASN A 93 -6.62 -26.94 -15.71
C ASN A 93 -7.09 -25.86 -16.71
N HIS A 94 -6.18 -25.22 -17.46
CA HIS A 94 -6.54 -24.31 -18.55
C HIS A 94 -7.10 -25.08 -19.77
N SER A 95 -7.96 -24.56 -20.65
CA SER A 95 -8.95 -23.45 -20.59
C SER A 95 -9.85 -23.56 -21.85
N THR A 96 -11.07 -23.02 -21.77
CA THR A 96 -11.91 -22.70 -22.94
C THR A 96 -11.35 -21.49 -23.70
N ALA A 97 -11.39 -21.52 -25.04
CA ALA A 97 -10.96 -20.41 -25.89
C ALA A 97 -11.79 -19.14 -25.60
N LEU A 98 -11.11 -18.06 -25.21
CA LEU A 98 -11.72 -16.74 -25.05
C LEU A 98 -11.56 -15.93 -26.35
N ASN A 99 -12.61 -15.19 -26.74
CA ASN A 99 -12.59 -14.31 -27.92
C ASN A 99 -12.00 -12.93 -27.60
N ILE A 100 -10.90 -12.87 -26.85
CA ILE A 100 -10.19 -11.63 -26.52
C ILE A 100 -8.69 -11.79 -26.75
N ASN A 101 -8.03 -10.71 -27.13
CA ASN A 101 -6.58 -10.69 -27.29
C ASN A 101 -5.88 -10.28 -25.98
N MET A 102 -4.58 -10.53 -25.91
CA MET A 102 -3.73 -10.21 -24.76
C MET A 102 -3.65 -8.70 -24.47
N LEU A 103 -3.89 -7.84 -25.46
CA LEU A 103 -3.87 -6.39 -25.27
C LEU A 103 -4.90 -5.94 -24.22
N ASN A 104 -6.04 -6.64 -24.10
CA ASN A 104 -7.03 -6.34 -23.06
C ASN A 104 -6.43 -6.49 -21.64
N ALA A 105 -5.68 -7.56 -21.40
CA ALA A 105 -5.05 -7.80 -20.10
C ALA A 105 -3.96 -6.76 -19.82
N LEU A 106 -3.14 -6.42 -20.82
CA LEU A 106 -2.10 -5.40 -20.69
C LEU A 106 -2.68 -4.01 -20.45
N TRP A 107 -3.75 -3.65 -21.16
CA TRP A 107 -4.43 -2.37 -20.98
C TRP A 107 -5.12 -2.28 -19.62
N ALA A 108 -5.79 -3.35 -19.19
CA ALA A 108 -6.39 -3.42 -17.86
C ALA A 108 -5.32 -3.26 -16.77
N HIS A 109 -4.16 -3.89 -16.94
CA HIS A 109 -3.04 -3.72 -16.01
C HIS A 109 -2.51 -2.28 -16.01
N PHE A 110 -2.32 -1.68 -17.19
CA PHE A 110 -1.88 -0.28 -17.32
C PHE A 110 -2.83 0.70 -16.62
N ILE A 111 -4.14 0.54 -16.79
CA ILE A 111 -5.15 1.36 -16.11
C ILE A 111 -5.17 1.12 -14.61
N TYR A 112 -5.05 -0.15 -14.19
CA TYR A 112 -5.01 -0.52 -12.77
C TYR A 112 -3.83 0.13 -12.05
N THR A 113 -2.64 0.07 -12.63
CA THR A 113 -1.41 0.62 -12.03
C THR A 113 -1.35 2.13 -12.06
N ASP A 114 -2.12 2.80 -12.94
CA ASP A 114 -2.29 4.26 -12.91
C ASP A 114 -3.19 4.71 -11.75
N LEU A 115 -4.10 3.86 -11.28
CA LEU A 115 -5.07 4.18 -10.23
C LEU A 115 -4.67 3.68 -8.85
N VAL A 116 -4.01 2.52 -8.78
CA VAL A 116 -3.81 1.78 -7.52
C VAL A 116 -2.42 1.17 -7.48
N HIS A 117 -1.70 1.46 -6.38
CA HIS A 117 -0.48 0.78 -6.04
C HIS A 117 -0.37 0.63 -4.52
N THR A 118 -0.44 -0.62 -4.04
CA THR A 118 -0.20 -0.95 -2.63
C THR A 118 1.25 -1.42 -2.47
N SER A 119 2.08 -0.64 -1.78
CA SER A 119 3.41 -1.11 -1.38
C SER A 119 3.38 -1.76 0.00
N SER A 120 4.22 -2.77 0.21
CA SER A 120 4.51 -3.27 1.55
C SER A 120 5.42 -2.31 2.30
N LEU A 121 5.37 -2.34 3.63
CA LEU A 121 6.33 -1.61 4.45
C LEU A 121 7.76 -2.09 4.17
N GLN A 122 8.68 -1.15 3.96
CA GLN A 122 10.08 -1.40 3.66
C GLN A 122 10.96 -0.91 4.81
N LEU A 123 12.13 -1.54 4.97
CA LEU A 123 13.21 -1.04 5.81
C LEU A 123 14.12 -0.15 4.96
N LEU A 124 14.57 0.94 5.54
CA LEU A 124 15.64 1.77 4.99
C LEU A 124 16.96 1.35 5.65
N THR A 125 17.84 0.71 4.89
CA THR A 125 19.20 0.35 5.32
C THR A 125 20.19 1.00 4.36
N ASP A 126 21.06 1.88 4.85
CA ASP A 126 22.07 2.56 4.01
C ASP A 126 21.50 3.18 2.72
N GLU A 127 20.36 3.88 2.84
CA GLU A 127 19.60 4.48 1.71
C GLU A 127 19.01 3.47 0.70
N VAL A 128 19.11 2.17 0.97
CA VAL A 128 18.48 1.12 0.18
C VAL A 128 17.19 0.68 0.86
N GLU A 129 16.10 0.74 0.10
CA GLU A 129 14.82 0.17 0.47
C GLU A 129 14.85 -1.35 0.31
N ILE A 130 14.72 -2.08 1.42
CA ILE A 130 14.64 -3.53 1.43
C ILE A 130 13.30 -3.99 2.00
N LEU A 131 12.74 -5.04 1.42
CA LEU A 131 11.55 -5.69 1.98
C LEU A 131 11.90 -6.31 3.33
N LEU A 132 11.00 -6.17 4.31
CA LEU A 132 11.15 -6.77 5.62
C LEU A 132 11.22 -8.32 5.48
N PRO A 133 12.32 -9.00 5.88
CA PRO A 133 12.50 -10.42 5.63
C PRO A 133 11.77 -11.25 6.69
N CYS A 134 10.45 -11.33 6.58
CA CYS A 134 9.54 -11.88 7.59
C CYS A 134 9.70 -13.37 7.88
N CYS A 135 10.38 -14.13 7.02
CA CYS A 135 10.75 -15.51 7.31
C CYS A 135 12.02 -15.62 8.16
N GLY A 136 12.81 -14.55 8.28
CA GLY A 136 13.99 -14.50 9.13
C GLY A 136 13.61 -14.54 10.60
N THR A 137 14.29 -15.37 11.39
CA THR A 137 13.99 -15.60 12.82
C THR A 137 13.90 -14.31 13.65
N LYS A 138 14.73 -13.30 13.33
CA LYS A 138 14.73 -11.99 13.99
C LYS A 138 13.49 -11.14 13.68
N PHE A 139 12.85 -11.36 12.54
CA PHE A 139 11.76 -10.51 12.04
C PHE A 139 10.40 -11.19 12.10
N LYS A 140 10.34 -12.51 12.35
CA LYS A 140 9.08 -13.27 12.51
C LYS A 140 8.13 -12.66 13.53
N GLN A 141 8.65 -12.01 14.57
CA GLN A 141 7.86 -11.38 15.64
C GLN A 141 7.51 -9.91 15.37
N HIS A 142 7.99 -9.32 14.27
CA HIS A 142 7.68 -7.94 13.94
C HIS A 142 6.18 -7.80 13.62
N SER A 143 5.53 -6.74 14.11
CA SER A 143 4.07 -6.53 13.95
C SER A 143 3.63 -6.50 12.47
N GLU A 144 4.47 -5.90 11.62
CA GLU A 144 4.28 -5.81 10.17
C GLU A 144 4.58 -7.11 9.41
N CYS A 145 5.16 -8.12 10.07
CA CYS A 145 5.40 -9.42 9.46
C CYS A 145 4.23 -10.37 9.71
N LYS A 146 3.66 -10.89 8.62
CA LYS A 146 2.61 -11.91 8.66
C LYS A 146 2.96 -13.05 7.70
N PRO A 147 4.09 -13.74 7.94
CA PRO A 147 4.61 -14.75 7.03
C PRO A 147 3.60 -15.88 6.79
N ILE A 148 3.60 -16.40 5.57
CA ILE A 148 2.75 -17.53 5.20
C ILE A 148 3.55 -18.80 5.42
N MET A 149 3.14 -19.60 6.41
CA MET A 149 3.83 -20.84 6.74
C MET A 149 3.55 -21.91 5.68
N VAL A 150 4.59 -22.57 5.17
CA VAL A 150 4.46 -23.65 4.18
C VAL A 150 4.37 -24.98 4.94
N PRO A 151 3.27 -25.76 4.80
CA PRO A 151 3.20 -27.09 5.37
C PRO A 151 4.25 -28.02 4.75
N LYS A 152 4.88 -28.88 5.56
CA LYS A 152 5.88 -29.85 5.05
C LYS A 152 5.35 -30.79 3.96
N ASN A 153 4.05 -31.08 4.02
CA ASN A 153 3.37 -31.96 3.08
C ASN A 153 2.64 -31.18 1.97
N ASP A 154 3.01 -29.91 1.73
CA ASP A 154 2.40 -29.11 0.68
C ASP A 154 2.73 -29.69 -0.71
N PRO A 155 1.72 -29.99 -1.54
CA PRO A 155 1.93 -30.66 -2.83
C PRO A 155 2.72 -29.80 -3.83
N ASN A 156 2.61 -28.48 -3.74
CA ASN A 156 3.18 -27.54 -4.72
C ASN A 156 4.45 -26.86 -4.20
N TYR A 157 4.60 -26.76 -2.88
CA TYR A 157 5.64 -25.98 -2.23
C TYR A 157 6.58 -26.80 -1.32
N SER A 158 6.52 -28.12 -1.36
CA SER A 158 7.39 -29.02 -0.57
C SER A 158 8.90 -28.82 -0.77
N ASN A 159 9.32 -28.27 -1.92
CA ASN A 159 10.73 -27.95 -2.22
C ASN A 159 11.12 -26.51 -1.84
N LEU A 160 10.19 -25.70 -1.34
CA LEU A 160 10.46 -24.33 -0.89
C LEU A 160 10.80 -24.28 0.61
N PRO A 161 11.37 -23.17 1.10
CA PRO A 161 11.50 -22.93 2.54
C PRO A 161 10.16 -23.06 3.26
N ASP A 162 10.18 -23.40 4.55
CA ASP A 162 9.00 -23.57 5.42
C ASP A 162 8.13 -22.30 5.58
N CYS A 163 8.42 -21.23 4.84
CA CYS A 163 7.82 -19.91 4.96
C CYS A 163 7.95 -19.10 3.66
N LEU A 164 6.86 -18.44 3.28
CA LEU A 164 6.85 -17.36 2.29
C LEU A 164 6.77 -16.01 3.00
N SER A 165 7.69 -15.11 2.67
CA SER A 165 7.78 -13.81 3.32
C SER A 165 6.60 -12.94 2.89
N TYR A 166 5.84 -12.45 3.86
CA TYR A 166 4.76 -11.49 3.63
C TYR A 166 4.84 -10.37 4.66
N THR A 167 4.96 -9.16 4.13
CA THR A 167 5.01 -7.91 4.88
C THR A 167 3.76 -7.13 4.58
N ARG A 168 3.10 -6.64 5.62
CA ARG A 168 1.85 -5.90 5.50
C ARG A 168 2.00 -4.64 4.64
N THR A 169 0.93 -4.29 3.94
CA THR A 169 0.81 -3.06 3.16
C THR A 169 1.04 -1.84 4.03
N ALA A 170 1.77 -0.84 3.52
CA ALA A 170 2.06 0.41 4.23
C ALA A 170 0.75 1.10 4.68
N PRO A 171 0.67 1.56 5.94
CA PRO A 171 -0.51 2.24 6.43
C PRO A 171 -0.59 3.67 5.90
N ALA A 172 -1.80 4.17 5.72
CA ALA A 172 -2.06 5.60 5.52
C ALA A 172 -2.60 6.23 6.81
N PRO A 173 -2.25 7.49 7.11
CA PRO A 173 -2.92 8.23 8.17
C PRO A 173 -4.38 8.49 7.77
N HIS A 174 -5.27 8.52 8.76
CA HIS A 174 -6.64 8.99 8.55
C HIS A 174 -6.66 10.49 8.21
N PRO A 175 -7.70 10.98 7.52
CA PRO A 175 -7.94 12.40 7.37
C PRO A 175 -7.92 13.11 8.72
N ASN A 176 -7.21 14.24 8.80
CA ASN A 176 -6.97 15.01 10.03
C ASN A 176 -6.29 14.20 11.15
N CYS A 177 -5.52 13.17 10.78
CA CYS A 177 -4.75 12.32 11.70
C CYS A 177 -5.60 11.73 12.82
N LYS A 178 -6.87 11.43 12.53
CA LYS A 178 -7.76 10.77 13.50
C LYS A 178 -7.23 9.39 13.85
N LEU A 179 -7.38 9.00 15.11
CA LEU A 179 -7.12 7.62 15.52
C LEU A 179 -8.26 6.73 15.01
N GLY A 180 -7.92 5.51 14.60
CA GLY A 180 -8.89 4.56 14.07
C GLY A 180 -8.22 3.26 13.61
N SER A 181 -9.00 2.45 12.92
CA SER A 181 -8.52 1.24 12.24
C SER A 181 -7.45 1.55 11.20
N ARG A 182 -6.60 0.57 10.91
CA ARG A 182 -5.55 0.69 9.90
C ARG A 182 -6.13 0.93 8.51
N GLU A 183 -5.68 2.00 7.85
CA GLU A 183 -5.94 2.26 6.44
C GLU A 183 -4.73 1.91 5.59
N GLN A 184 -4.95 1.48 4.35
CA GLN A 184 -3.87 1.15 3.42
C GLN A 184 -3.60 2.35 2.50
N ALA A 185 -2.33 2.72 2.36
CA ALA A 185 -1.92 3.82 1.49
C ALA A 185 -1.94 3.42 0.02
N ASN A 186 -2.49 4.31 -0.82
CA ASN A 186 -2.28 4.25 -2.26
C ASN A 186 -1.00 5.01 -2.62
N GLN A 187 -0.02 4.34 -3.24
CA GLN A 187 1.29 4.91 -3.59
C GLN A 187 1.33 5.56 -4.99
N VAL A 188 0.17 5.68 -5.62
CA VAL A 188 -0.04 6.46 -6.85
C VAL A 188 -1.21 7.40 -6.65
N THR A 189 -1.43 8.31 -7.61
CA THR A 189 -2.63 9.15 -7.61
C THR A 189 -3.85 8.27 -7.89
N SER A 190 -5.04 8.67 -7.44
CA SER A 190 -6.28 7.91 -7.67
C SER A 190 -6.99 8.32 -8.97
N PHE A 191 -6.29 8.99 -9.88
CA PHE A 191 -6.84 9.56 -11.10
C PHE A 191 -6.26 8.87 -12.33
N LEU A 192 -7.01 8.82 -13.43
CA LEU A 192 -6.46 8.47 -14.73
C LEU A 192 -5.72 9.69 -15.30
N ASP A 193 -4.45 9.83 -14.92
CA ASP A 193 -3.60 10.95 -15.27
C ASP A 193 -2.25 10.54 -15.85
N ALA A 194 -2.05 9.24 -16.11
CA ALA A 194 -0.81 8.65 -16.58
C ALA A 194 0.36 8.88 -15.61
N SER A 195 0.10 8.85 -14.30
CA SER A 195 1.08 8.78 -13.23
C SER A 195 2.11 7.65 -13.43
N ILE A 196 1.72 6.54 -14.05
CA ILE A 196 2.65 5.46 -14.44
C ILE A 196 3.71 5.92 -15.46
N ILE A 197 3.41 6.94 -16.27
CA ILE A 197 4.34 7.53 -17.24
C ILE A 197 5.07 8.72 -16.62
N TYR A 198 4.36 9.58 -15.89
CA TYR A 198 4.88 10.87 -15.43
C TYR A 198 5.52 10.83 -14.05
N GLY A 199 5.34 9.74 -13.30
CA GLY A 199 5.71 9.63 -11.90
C GLY A 199 4.69 10.29 -10.97
N THR A 200 4.82 10.01 -9.68
CA THR A 200 3.88 10.47 -8.64
C THR A 200 4.56 11.41 -7.63
N THR A 201 5.87 11.60 -7.77
CA THR A 201 6.66 12.58 -7.01
C THR A 201 7.38 13.55 -7.94
N ILE A 202 7.64 14.76 -7.46
CA ILE A 202 8.40 15.76 -8.22
C ILE A 202 9.78 15.22 -8.61
N GLN A 203 10.42 14.45 -7.74
CA GLN A 203 11.72 13.83 -7.97
C GLN A 203 11.66 12.86 -9.15
N GLN A 204 10.69 11.94 -9.17
CA GLN A 204 10.49 11.01 -10.28
C GLN A 204 10.18 11.76 -11.59
N ALA A 205 9.23 12.70 -11.54
CA ALA A 205 8.83 13.47 -12.72
C ALA A 205 9.99 14.30 -13.29
N ARG A 206 10.89 14.82 -12.45
CA ARG A 206 12.09 15.53 -12.91
C ARG A 206 13.13 14.57 -13.49
N ALA A 207 13.33 13.40 -12.89
CA ALA A 207 14.33 12.43 -13.31
C ALA A 207 14.10 11.92 -14.75
N ILE A 208 12.84 11.79 -15.17
CA ILE A 208 12.49 11.33 -16.52
C ILE A 208 12.51 12.44 -17.58
N ARG A 209 12.56 13.72 -17.18
CA ARG A 209 12.48 14.87 -18.09
C ARG A 209 13.87 15.37 -18.49
N THR A 210 14.04 15.65 -19.78
CA THR A 210 15.28 16.25 -20.30
C THR A 210 15.37 17.76 -20.08
N PHE A 211 14.23 18.40 -19.78
CA PHE A 211 14.07 19.87 -19.76
C PHE A 211 14.47 20.58 -21.05
N LYS A 212 14.58 19.85 -22.17
CA LYS A 212 14.86 20.39 -23.50
C LYS A 212 13.67 20.14 -24.40
N ASN A 213 13.09 21.19 -24.97
CA ASN A 213 11.97 21.12 -25.92
C ASN A 213 10.78 20.26 -25.43
N GLY A 214 10.56 20.16 -24.11
CA GLY A 214 9.46 19.38 -23.51
C GLY A 214 9.60 17.85 -23.61
N LYS A 215 10.80 17.30 -23.81
CA LYS A 215 11.02 15.86 -24.03
C LYS A 215 11.38 15.06 -22.77
N TYR A 216 11.12 13.76 -22.83
CA TYR A 216 11.57 12.74 -21.86
C TYR A 216 12.87 12.08 -22.33
N TYR A 217 13.62 11.49 -21.38
CA TYR A 217 14.71 10.58 -21.72
C TYR A 217 14.13 9.33 -22.40
N ILE A 218 14.77 8.89 -23.48
CA ILE A 218 14.47 7.60 -24.12
C ILE A 218 15.48 6.62 -23.54
N PHE A 219 14.97 5.56 -22.91
CA PHE A 219 15.76 4.42 -22.47
C PHE A 219 15.68 3.30 -23.52
#